data_AF-A0AAU5QQV2-F1
#
_entry.id   AF-A0AAU5QQV2-F1
#
_cell.length_a   1.000
_cell.length_b   1.000
_cell.length_c   1.000
_cell.angle_alpha   90.00
_cell.angle_beta   90.00
_cell.angle_gamma   90.00
#
_symmetry.space_group_name_H-M   'P 1'
#
loop_
_entity.id
_entity.type
_entity.pdbx_description
1 polymer ?
#
loop_
_entity_poly.entity_id
_entity_poly.type
_entity_poly.pdbx_seq_one_letter_code
_entity_poly.pdbx_strand_id
1 'polypeptide(L)'
;MTAESRKTPEASLSDWDRQLVHAFGVLVGRPLDEFDPAAVYAVGLQGNALNESGFLREPDWVHPKALSGARPIPCPFGLSGEPDRQPLFDPSTSIFDFGRCDSPQSPLPKDFTTALKSVCFAGSLVRGADIAPLLDRFGVDLTTPALKDTWEIYFPRLVCDGTLLDALRVALDTGRTPEELVPLTLTVPTEPEEEWEQDLATIEHPALRTHLAYFCTDGAEGLMPLYQDETTTVLEDEGCEPIAGWEDGHGQIEITVMRLSPLVSGPAQG
;
A
#
# COMPACT_ATOMS: atom_id res chain seq x y z
N MET A 1 -27.68 -46.17 2.61
CA MET A 1 -26.92 -45.12 3.31
C MET A 1 -26.27 -44.26 2.25
N THR A 2 -26.97 -43.21 1.84
CA THR A 2 -26.50 -42.20 0.88
C THR A 2 -25.70 -41.16 1.65
N ALA A 3 -24.42 -41.04 1.32
CA ALA A 3 -23.57 -39.96 1.83
C ALA A 3 -23.97 -38.67 1.11
N GLU A 4 -24.59 -37.74 1.84
CA GLU A 4 -24.79 -36.38 1.37
C GLU A 4 -23.44 -35.67 1.35
N SER A 5 -22.99 -35.32 0.14
CA SER A 5 -21.92 -34.35 -0.07
C SER A 5 -22.33 -33.04 0.59
N ARG A 6 -21.65 -32.67 1.68
CA ARG A 6 -21.60 -31.30 2.17
C ARG A 6 -20.95 -30.44 1.09
N LYS A 7 -21.77 -29.73 0.31
CA LYS A 7 -21.33 -28.53 -0.39
C LYS A 7 -21.01 -27.49 0.67
N THR A 8 -19.74 -27.15 0.79
CA THR A 8 -19.29 -25.94 1.49
C THR A 8 -20.00 -24.74 0.84
N PRO A 9 -20.64 -23.83 1.60
CA PRO A 9 -21.24 -22.65 0.99
C PRO A 9 -20.12 -21.73 0.51
N GLU A 10 -20.05 -21.47 -0.80
CA GLU A 10 -19.38 -20.27 -1.31
C GLU A 10 -20.07 -19.07 -0.64
N ALA A 11 -19.33 -18.29 0.15
CA ALA A 11 -19.84 -17.08 0.74
C ALA A 11 -20.19 -16.11 -0.39
N SER A 12 -21.47 -15.82 -0.59
CA SER A 12 -21.91 -14.79 -1.52
C SER A 12 -21.39 -13.43 -1.06
N LEU A 13 -20.73 -12.68 -1.96
CA LEU A 13 -20.31 -11.30 -1.70
C LEU A 13 -21.48 -10.46 -1.17
N SER A 14 -21.17 -9.56 -0.23
CA SER A 14 -22.14 -8.58 0.25
C SER A 14 -22.58 -7.66 -0.89
N ASP A 15 -23.71 -6.96 -0.72
CA ASP A 15 -24.15 -5.99 -1.72
C ASP A 15 -23.15 -4.84 -1.90
N TRP A 16 -22.53 -4.40 -0.80
CA TRP A 16 -21.49 -3.39 -0.83
C TRP A 16 -20.25 -3.86 -1.57
N ASP A 17 -19.76 -5.08 -1.32
CA ASP A 17 -18.60 -5.60 -2.05
C ASP A 17 -18.88 -5.69 -3.56
N ARG A 18 -20.10 -6.03 -3.98
CA ARG A 18 -20.45 -6.01 -5.41
C ARG A 18 -20.39 -4.60 -6.00
N GLN A 19 -20.89 -3.60 -5.27
CA GLN A 19 -20.85 -2.20 -5.71
C GLN A 19 -19.39 -1.70 -5.80
N LEU A 20 -18.55 -2.04 -4.81
CA LEU A 20 -17.12 -1.73 -4.83
C LEU A 20 -16.41 -2.40 -6.00
N VAL A 21 -16.63 -3.71 -6.22
CA VAL A 21 -16.04 -4.45 -7.34
C VAL A 21 -16.38 -3.80 -8.69
N HIS A 22 -17.64 -3.40 -8.88
CA HIS A 22 -18.06 -2.68 -10.09
C HIS A 22 -17.36 -1.32 -10.21
N ALA A 23 -17.46 -0.48 -9.18
CA ALA A 23 -16.90 0.87 -9.20
C ALA A 23 -15.37 0.89 -9.37
N PHE A 24 -14.67 -0.05 -8.76
CA PHE A 24 -13.24 -0.23 -8.92
C PHE A 24 -12.87 -0.76 -10.30
N GLY A 25 -13.68 -1.65 -10.88
CA GLY A 25 -13.49 -2.09 -12.25
C GLY A 25 -13.61 -0.94 -13.26
N VAL A 26 -14.49 0.04 -12.97
CA VAL A 26 -14.59 1.27 -13.75
C VAL A 26 -13.30 2.10 -13.65
N LEU A 27 -12.82 2.38 -12.44
CA LEU A 27 -11.59 3.18 -12.23
C LEU A 27 -10.32 2.54 -12.81
N VAL A 28 -10.20 1.22 -12.68
CA VAL A 28 -9.05 0.47 -13.21
C VAL A 28 -9.19 0.25 -14.74
N GLY A 29 -10.35 0.55 -15.32
CA GLY A 29 -10.63 0.38 -16.75
C GLY A 29 -10.86 -1.08 -17.18
N ARG A 30 -10.97 -2.01 -16.23
CA ARG A 30 -11.29 -3.43 -16.50
C ARG A 30 -11.90 -4.14 -15.30
N PRO A 31 -12.76 -5.16 -15.50
CA PRO A 31 -13.38 -5.90 -14.41
C PRO A 31 -12.38 -6.59 -13.47
N LEU A 32 -12.67 -6.58 -12.16
CA LEU A 32 -11.74 -7.13 -11.16
C LEU A 32 -11.58 -8.66 -11.24
N ASP A 33 -12.55 -9.38 -11.81
CA ASP A 33 -12.51 -10.84 -11.97
C ASP A 33 -11.60 -11.32 -13.11
N GLU A 34 -11.10 -10.39 -13.93
CA GLU A 34 -10.08 -10.68 -14.93
C GLU A 34 -8.64 -10.58 -14.40
N PHE A 35 -8.46 -10.16 -13.15
CA PHE A 35 -7.18 -10.21 -12.45
C PHE A 35 -6.99 -11.56 -11.76
N ASP A 36 -5.73 -11.92 -11.53
CA ASP A 36 -5.37 -13.21 -10.91
C ASP A 36 -5.76 -13.23 -9.43
N PRO A 37 -6.77 -14.00 -9.01
CA PRO A 37 -7.20 -14.04 -7.61
C PRO A 37 -6.18 -14.72 -6.69
N ALA A 38 -5.18 -15.40 -7.24
CA ALA A 38 -4.10 -16.02 -6.49
C ALA A 38 -2.85 -15.12 -6.35
N ALA A 39 -2.83 -13.97 -7.02
CA ALA A 39 -1.75 -13.00 -6.87
C ALA A 39 -1.87 -12.22 -5.56
N VAL A 40 -0.74 -11.65 -5.11
CA VAL A 40 -0.70 -10.77 -3.94
C VAL A 40 -0.70 -9.33 -4.43
N TYR A 41 -1.65 -8.54 -3.96
CA TYR A 41 -1.78 -7.12 -4.24
C TYR A 41 -1.37 -6.30 -3.01
N ALA A 42 -0.79 -5.14 -3.24
CA ALA A 42 -0.40 -4.23 -2.17
C ALA A 42 -0.67 -2.78 -2.57
N VAL A 43 -0.75 -1.91 -1.56
CA VAL A 43 -0.86 -0.46 -1.72
C VAL A 43 0.40 0.19 -1.19
N GLY A 44 1.08 0.95 -2.03
CA GLY A 44 2.14 1.86 -1.64
C GLY A 44 1.60 3.28 -1.46
N LEU A 45 2.14 4.02 -0.49
CA LEU A 45 1.88 5.45 -0.34
C LEU A 45 3.22 6.21 -0.34
N GLN A 46 3.49 6.97 -1.39
CA GLN A 46 4.73 7.70 -1.63
C GLN A 46 4.46 9.19 -1.87
N GLY A 47 5.41 9.89 -2.49
CA GLY A 47 5.36 11.33 -2.71
C GLY A 47 6.33 12.11 -1.84
N ASN A 48 6.53 13.38 -2.20
CA ASN A 48 7.51 14.27 -1.60
C ASN A 48 7.25 14.52 -0.11
N ALA A 49 6.00 14.54 0.34
CA ALA A 49 5.66 14.84 1.73
C ALA A 49 6.29 13.85 2.72
N LEU A 50 6.28 12.55 2.39
CA LEU A 50 6.89 11.50 3.20
C LEU A 50 8.41 11.60 3.24
N ASN A 51 9.03 11.98 2.12
CA ASN A 51 10.47 12.14 2.03
C ASN A 51 10.95 13.41 2.76
N GLU A 52 10.29 14.56 2.54
CA GLU A 52 10.65 15.87 3.10
C GLU A 52 10.45 15.93 4.62
N SER A 53 9.43 15.25 5.15
CA SER A 53 9.21 15.13 6.59
C SER A 53 10.25 14.26 7.30
N GLY A 54 10.99 13.43 6.55
CA GLY A 54 11.90 12.43 7.09
C GLY A 54 11.19 11.18 7.64
N PHE A 55 9.88 11.05 7.41
CA PHE A 55 9.05 9.97 7.93
C PHE A 55 9.57 8.57 7.54
N LEU A 56 10.13 8.44 6.33
CA LEU A 56 10.70 7.19 5.80
C LEU A 56 11.98 6.71 6.53
N ARG A 57 12.44 7.44 7.55
CA ARG A 57 13.58 7.06 8.41
C ARG A 57 13.25 7.14 9.90
N GLU A 58 11.97 7.26 10.25
CA GLU A 58 11.56 7.34 11.66
C GLU A 58 11.73 6.01 12.39
N PRO A 59 12.24 6.02 13.64
CA PRO A 59 12.57 4.80 14.37
C PRO A 59 11.38 3.86 14.61
N ASP A 60 10.14 4.36 14.54
CA ASP A 60 8.95 3.54 14.74
C ASP A 60 8.80 2.44 13.68
N TRP A 61 9.31 2.65 12.46
CA TRP A 61 9.33 1.67 11.37
C TRP A 61 10.14 0.41 11.69
N VAL A 62 11.27 0.58 12.38
CA VAL A 62 12.21 -0.51 12.68
C VAL A 62 12.08 -1.05 14.10
N HIS A 63 11.06 -0.60 14.84
CA HIS A 63 10.76 -1.18 16.14
C HIS A 63 10.38 -2.67 15.98
N PRO A 64 10.85 -3.59 16.84
CA PRO A 64 10.61 -5.03 16.66
C PRO A 64 9.13 -5.43 16.52
N LYS A 65 8.23 -4.77 17.25
CA LYS A 65 6.78 -4.98 17.12
C LYS A 65 6.21 -4.52 15.78
N ALA A 66 6.78 -3.48 15.18
CA ALA A 66 6.36 -3.00 13.87
C ALA A 66 6.80 -3.97 12.77
N LEU A 67 8.08 -4.34 12.78
CA LEU A 67 8.66 -5.29 11.82
C LEU A 67 8.04 -6.70 11.88
N SER A 68 7.48 -7.10 13.03
CA SER A 68 6.75 -8.38 13.18
C SER A 68 5.25 -8.30 12.85
N GLY A 69 4.76 -7.13 12.43
CA GLY A 69 3.34 -6.92 12.07
C GLY A 69 2.42 -6.72 13.27
N ALA A 70 2.95 -6.75 14.49
CA ALA A 70 2.18 -6.56 15.72
C ALA A 70 1.84 -5.09 16.02
N ARG A 71 2.41 -4.14 15.27
CA ARG A 71 2.20 -2.70 15.45
C ARG A 71 2.25 -1.96 14.11
N PRO A 72 1.10 -1.70 13.47
CA PRO A 72 1.04 -0.79 12.34
C PRO A 72 1.39 0.65 12.77
N ILE A 73 1.74 1.49 11.80
CA ILE A 73 2.12 2.89 12.03
C ILE A 73 1.10 3.81 11.35
N PRO A 74 0.48 4.75 12.06
CA PRO A 74 -0.41 5.72 11.43
C PRO A 74 0.34 6.61 10.45
N CYS A 75 -0.24 6.83 9.28
CA CYS A 75 0.25 7.81 8.32
C CYS A 75 0.06 9.22 8.91
N PRO A 76 1.12 10.06 8.93
CA PRO A 76 1.00 11.44 9.41
C PRO A 76 0.17 12.32 8.47
N PHE A 77 -0.09 11.85 7.25
CA PHE A 77 -0.91 12.51 6.25
C PHE A 77 -2.26 11.78 6.13
N GLY A 78 -3.36 12.51 6.32
CA GLY A 78 -4.69 11.99 6.02
C GLY A 78 -4.94 11.99 4.51
N LEU A 79 -5.52 10.91 3.97
CA LEU A 79 -5.91 10.87 2.54
C LEU A 79 -7.25 11.57 2.29
N SER A 80 -8.13 11.56 3.29
CA SER A 80 -9.52 12.03 3.18
C SER A 80 -9.81 13.30 3.99
N GLY A 81 -8.79 13.91 4.62
CA GLY A 81 -8.92 15.11 5.44
C GLY A 81 -9.53 14.89 6.84
N GLU A 82 -9.95 13.65 7.16
CA GLU A 82 -10.48 13.30 8.48
C GLU A 82 -9.35 12.93 9.47
N PRO A 83 -9.20 13.68 10.58
CA PRO A 83 -8.07 13.50 11.50
C PRO A 83 -8.12 12.17 12.28
N ASP A 84 -9.30 11.60 12.48
CA ASP A 84 -9.50 10.39 13.27
C ASP A 84 -9.35 9.09 12.47
N ARG A 85 -9.16 9.18 11.14
CA ARG A 85 -9.03 8.02 10.26
C ARG A 85 -7.79 8.14 9.38
N GLN A 86 -6.68 7.74 9.97
CA GLN A 86 -5.38 7.71 9.29
C GLN A 86 -5.16 6.34 8.64
N PRO A 87 -4.68 6.30 7.38
CA PRO A 87 -4.17 5.07 6.80
C PRO A 87 -3.10 4.49 7.71
N LEU A 88 -3.05 3.17 7.77
CA LEU A 88 -2.07 2.46 8.58
C LEU A 88 -1.03 1.84 7.67
N PHE A 89 0.23 2.18 7.89
CA PHE A 89 1.36 1.47 7.31
C PHE A 89 1.58 0.14 8.02
N ASP A 90 2.00 -0.86 7.25
CA ASP A 90 2.47 -2.16 7.72
C ASP A 90 3.99 -2.28 7.50
N PRO A 91 4.80 -1.97 8.52
CA PRO A 91 6.25 -2.11 8.43
C PRO A 91 6.69 -3.55 8.17
N SER A 92 5.91 -4.57 8.54
CA SER A 92 6.31 -5.96 8.33
C SER A 92 6.31 -6.36 6.85
N THR A 93 5.38 -5.82 6.07
CA THR A 93 5.28 -6.07 4.64
C THR A 93 5.94 -4.99 3.79
N SER A 94 6.26 -3.83 4.36
CA SER A 94 7.01 -2.75 3.69
C SER A 94 8.42 -3.18 3.29
N ILE A 95 8.95 -2.51 2.26
CA ILE A 95 10.32 -2.75 1.76
C ILE A 95 11.26 -1.70 2.30
N PHE A 96 12.36 -2.17 2.86
CA PHE A 96 13.46 -1.35 3.36
C PHE A 96 14.65 -1.48 2.42
N ASP A 97 15.33 -0.36 2.18
CA ASP A 97 16.63 -0.34 1.53
C ASP A 97 17.74 -0.15 2.57
N PHE A 98 18.73 -1.04 2.53
CA PHE A 98 19.97 -0.95 3.30
C PHE A 98 21.19 -0.64 2.43
N GLY A 99 21.03 0.08 1.30
CA GLY A 99 22.11 0.33 0.33
C GLY A 99 23.36 0.99 0.92
N ARG A 100 23.24 1.62 2.09
CA ARG A 100 24.34 2.24 2.84
C ARG A 100 25.08 1.29 3.78
N CYS A 101 24.60 0.05 3.98
CA CYS A 101 25.20 -0.91 4.91
C CYS A 101 26.60 -1.39 4.48
N ASP A 102 26.94 -1.25 3.20
CA ASP A 102 28.21 -1.68 2.60
C ASP A 102 29.33 -0.65 2.64
N SER A 103 29.04 0.53 3.20
CA SER A 103 30.07 1.51 3.47
C SER A 103 31.12 0.94 4.44
N PRO A 104 32.43 1.10 4.18
CA PRO A 104 33.48 0.79 5.15
C PRO A 104 33.32 1.50 6.50
N GLN A 105 32.54 2.58 6.54
CA GLN A 105 32.21 3.37 7.71
C GLN A 105 30.85 2.99 8.33
N SER A 106 30.20 1.94 7.83
CA SER A 106 28.92 1.47 8.34
C SER A 106 29.02 1.11 9.83
N PRO A 107 28.15 1.67 10.69
CA PRO A 107 28.13 1.37 12.11
C PRO A 107 27.48 0.00 12.43
N LEU A 108 26.98 -0.73 11.42
CA LEU A 108 26.37 -2.04 11.61
C LEU A 108 27.41 -3.14 11.89
N PRO A 109 27.11 -4.10 12.80
CA PRO A 109 27.97 -5.25 13.01
C PRO A 109 28.13 -6.09 11.74
N LYS A 110 29.36 -6.52 11.42
CA LYS A 110 29.67 -7.29 10.19
C LYS A 110 28.84 -8.57 10.05
N ASP A 111 28.64 -9.28 11.15
CA ASP A 111 27.89 -10.53 11.15
C ASP A 111 26.40 -10.28 10.87
N PHE A 112 25.85 -9.18 11.41
CA PHE A 112 24.49 -8.74 11.09
C PHE A 112 24.36 -8.34 9.62
N THR A 113 25.27 -7.51 9.09
CA THR A 113 25.26 -7.11 7.67
C THR A 113 25.34 -8.33 6.74
N THR A 114 26.14 -9.33 7.10
CA THR A 114 26.24 -10.58 6.33
C THR A 114 24.93 -11.36 6.35
N ALA A 115 24.28 -11.46 7.50
CA ALA A 115 22.98 -12.13 7.61
C ALA A 115 21.87 -11.35 6.89
N LEU A 116 21.86 -10.02 6.99
CA LEU A 116 20.92 -9.15 6.29
C LEU A 116 21.00 -9.35 4.78
N LYS A 117 22.21 -9.36 4.21
CA LYS A 117 22.41 -9.64 2.77
C LYS A 117 21.86 -10.99 2.32
N SER A 118 21.84 -11.98 3.21
CA SER A 118 21.31 -13.30 2.87
C SER A 118 19.78 -13.35 2.78
N VAL A 119 19.09 -12.35 3.32
CA VAL A 119 17.62 -12.22 3.25
C VAL A 119 17.16 -11.10 2.31
N CYS A 120 18.07 -10.26 1.81
CA CYS A 120 17.74 -9.30 0.76
C CYS A 120 17.30 -10.05 -0.51
N PHE A 121 16.18 -9.64 -1.09
CA PHE A 121 15.63 -10.28 -2.29
C PHE A 121 16.15 -9.65 -3.59
N ALA A 122 16.58 -8.39 -3.53
CA ALA A 122 17.20 -7.67 -4.65
C ALA A 122 18.18 -6.63 -4.10
N GLY A 123 19.48 -6.78 -4.42
CA GLY A 123 20.52 -5.86 -3.93
C GLY A 123 20.50 -5.71 -2.40
N SER A 124 20.08 -4.53 -1.92
CA SER A 124 19.95 -4.16 -0.51
C SER A 124 18.49 -4.09 -0.02
N LEU A 125 17.53 -4.49 -0.85
CA LEU A 125 16.11 -4.49 -0.54
C LEU A 125 15.70 -5.71 0.28
N VAL A 126 14.97 -5.47 1.37
CA VAL A 126 14.52 -6.50 2.32
C VAL A 126 13.13 -6.17 2.85
N ARG A 127 12.32 -7.18 3.14
CA ARG A 127 11.00 -7.01 3.75
C ARG A 127 11.14 -6.85 5.26
N GLY A 128 10.30 -6.01 5.88
CA GLY A 128 10.39 -5.77 7.31
C GLY A 128 10.32 -7.03 8.18
N ALA A 129 9.46 -7.98 7.82
CA ALA A 129 9.31 -9.27 8.50
C ALA A 129 10.59 -10.11 8.52
N ASP A 130 11.46 -9.97 7.50
CA ASP A 130 12.73 -10.68 7.43
C ASP A 130 13.82 -9.99 8.30
N ILE A 131 13.65 -8.71 8.65
CA ILE A 131 14.58 -7.95 9.49
C ILE A 131 14.41 -8.33 10.97
N ALA A 132 13.18 -8.46 11.45
CA ALA A 132 12.90 -8.64 12.89
C ALA A 132 13.66 -9.82 13.55
N PRO A 133 13.72 -11.03 12.94
CA PRO A 133 14.48 -12.15 13.51
C PRO A 133 15.98 -11.89 13.57
N LEU A 134 16.52 -11.07 12.65
CA LEU A 134 17.94 -10.72 12.63
C LEU A 134 18.28 -9.73 13.76
N LEU A 135 17.40 -8.75 14.03
CA LEU A 135 17.61 -7.81 15.13
C LEU A 135 17.73 -8.53 16.47
N ASP A 136 16.81 -9.46 16.74
CA ASP A 136 16.82 -10.29 17.95
C ASP A 136 18.09 -11.15 18.03
N ARG A 137 18.38 -11.91 16.96
CA ARG A 137 19.52 -12.82 16.90
C ARG A 137 20.87 -12.14 17.12
N PHE A 138 21.05 -10.94 16.58
CA PHE A 138 22.33 -10.22 16.63
C PHE A 138 22.36 -9.10 17.69
N GLY A 139 21.26 -8.89 18.43
CA GLY A 139 21.17 -7.84 19.45
C GLY A 139 21.32 -6.43 18.87
N VAL A 140 20.81 -6.19 17.66
CA VAL A 140 20.90 -4.90 16.96
C VAL A 140 19.63 -4.10 17.19
N ASP A 141 19.79 -2.85 17.60
CA ASP A 141 18.68 -1.89 17.75
C ASP A 141 18.80 -0.77 16.72
N LEU A 142 18.05 -0.91 15.62
CA LEU A 142 18.01 0.06 14.52
C LEU A 142 17.37 1.40 14.91
N THR A 143 16.71 1.51 16.07
CA THR A 143 16.15 2.77 16.58
C THR A 143 17.23 3.69 17.14
N THR A 144 18.44 3.18 17.35
CA THR A 144 19.55 3.96 17.90
C THR A 144 19.97 5.08 16.92
N PRO A 145 20.24 6.31 17.40
CA PRO A 145 20.63 7.42 16.51
C PRO A 145 21.88 7.17 15.67
N ALA A 146 22.77 6.27 16.11
CA ALA A 146 23.97 5.88 15.37
C ALA A 146 23.65 5.08 14.09
N LEU A 147 22.49 4.41 14.02
CA LEU A 147 22.10 3.55 12.91
C LEU A 147 21.02 4.17 12.00
N LYS A 148 20.54 5.38 12.32
CA LYS A 148 19.43 6.04 11.61
C LYS A 148 19.62 6.18 10.08
N ASP A 149 20.86 6.32 9.63
CA ASP A 149 21.20 6.56 8.22
C ASP A 149 21.63 5.26 7.49
N THR A 150 21.44 4.10 8.15
CA THR A 150 21.84 2.79 7.58
C THR A 150 20.72 2.10 6.80
N TRP A 151 19.51 2.63 6.91
CA TRP A 151 18.30 2.11 6.28
C TRP A 151 17.35 3.25 5.92
N GLU A 152 16.45 2.98 5.00
CA GLU A 152 15.29 3.83 4.70
C GLU A 152 14.15 2.96 4.17
N ILE A 153 12.91 3.46 4.29
CA ILE A 153 11.79 2.81 3.63
C ILE A 153 11.83 3.11 2.14
N TYR A 154 11.92 2.06 1.33
CA TYR A 154 11.93 2.13 -0.12
C TYR A 154 10.51 2.09 -0.69
N PHE A 155 9.69 1.16 -0.19
CA PHE A 155 8.29 1.03 -0.58
C PHE A 155 7.43 0.85 0.68
N PRO A 156 6.88 1.96 1.23
CA PRO A 156 6.03 1.95 2.41
C PRO A 156 4.65 1.39 2.05
N ARG A 157 4.28 0.25 2.62
CA ARG A 157 3.00 -0.41 2.33
C ARG A 157 1.94 -0.09 3.35
N LEU A 158 0.72 0.12 2.88
CA LEU A 158 -0.46 0.18 3.75
C LEU A 158 -0.94 -1.23 4.12
N VAL A 159 -1.58 -1.33 5.28
CA VAL A 159 -2.23 -2.55 5.76
C VAL A 159 -3.34 -2.95 4.78
N CYS A 160 -3.21 -4.11 4.16
CA CYS A 160 -4.25 -4.75 3.35
C CYS A 160 -4.12 -6.28 3.44
N ASP A 161 -5.18 -7.02 3.07
CA ASP A 161 -5.22 -8.49 3.15
C ASP A 161 -4.54 -9.21 1.97
N GLY A 162 -3.98 -8.46 1.02
CA GLY A 162 -3.32 -9.01 -0.16
C GLY A 162 -4.23 -9.23 -1.36
N THR A 163 -5.54 -9.03 -1.24
CA THR A 163 -6.48 -9.10 -2.38
C THR A 163 -6.57 -7.76 -3.11
N LEU A 164 -6.88 -7.79 -4.41
CA LEU A 164 -7.06 -6.57 -5.20
C LEU A 164 -8.20 -5.70 -4.67
N LEU A 165 -9.31 -6.32 -4.24
CA LEU A 165 -10.45 -5.61 -3.70
C LEU A 165 -10.07 -4.83 -2.44
N ASP A 166 -9.36 -5.46 -1.49
CA ASP A 166 -8.95 -4.79 -0.25
C ASP A 166 -7.85 -3.74 -0.51
N ALA A 167 -6.93 -4.02 -1.44
CA ALA A 167 -5.94 -3.03 -1.86
C ALA A 167 -6.61 -1.75 -2.42
N LEU A 168 -7.59 -1.89 -3.31
CA LEU A 168 -8.33 -0.73 -3.84
C LEU A 168 -9.18 -0.05 -2.77
N ARG A 169 -9.76 -0.80 -1.83
CA ARG A 169 -10.47 -0.23 -0.66
C ARG A 169 -9.58 0.63 0.20
N VAL A 170 -8.34 0.18 0.44
CA VAL A 170 -7.34 0.89 1.25
C VAL A 170 -6.79 2.10 0.51
N ALA A 171 -6.46 1.94 -0.78
CA ALA A 171 -5.98 3.04 -1.64
C ALA A 171 -6.99 4.19 -1.74
N LEU A 172 -8.28 3.85 -1.78
CA LEU A 172 -9.36 4.81 -2.00
C LEU A 172 -10.17 5.08 -0.72
N ASP A 173 -9.72 4.65 0.47
CA ASP A 173 -10.38 4.83 1.79
C ASP A 173 -11.92 4.62 1.81
N THR A 174 -12.40 3.61 1.08
CA THR A 174 -13.85 3.36 0.92
C THR A 174 -14.49 2.54 2.04
N GLY A 175 -13.67 1.89 2.89
CA GLY A 175 -14.13 1.06 4.01
C GLY A 175 -14.72 -0.31 3.63
N ARG A 176 -15.14 -1.08 4.65
CA ARG A 176 -15.80 -2.40 4.55
C ARG A 176 -17.31 -2.33 4.42
N THR A 177 -17.89 -1.19 4.73
CA THR A 177 -19.34 -0.98 4.75
C THR A 177 -19.67 0.41 4.22
N PRO A 178 -20.91 0.65 3.74
CA PRO A 178 -21.33 1.98 3.33
C PRO A 178 -21.17 3.04 4.43
N GLU A 179 -21.34 2.67 5.70
CA GLU A 179 -21.19 3.55 6.85
C GLU A 179 -19.72 3.92 7.11
N GLU A 180 -18.78 3.10 6.62
CA GLU A 180 -17.35 3.38 6.66
C GLU A 180 -16.88 4.21 5.45
N LEU A 181 -17.75 4.58 4.50
CA LEU A 181 -17.37 5.47 3.42
C LEU A 181 -17.17 6.89 3.98
N VAL A 182 -15.93 7.38 3.96
CA VAL A 182 -15.59 8.68 4.54
C VAL A 182 -16.19 9.80 3.68
N PRO A 183 -17.00 10.70 4.25
CA PRO A 183 -17.40 11.92 3.56
C PRO A 183 -16.16 12.78 3.34
N LEU A 184 -15.86 13.10 2.08
CA LEU A 184 -14.78 14.03 1.80
C LEU A 184 -15.22 15.43 2.24
N THR A 185 -14.57 15.98 3.27
CA THR A 185 -14.80 17.35 3.72
C THR A 185 -14.08 18.33 2.80
N LEU A 186 -14.59 18.47 1.58
CA LEU A 186 -14.03 19.39 0.60
C LEU A 186 -14.65 20.77 0.80
N THR A 187 -13.79 21.80 0.90
CA THR A 187 -14.23 23.20 1.02
C THR A 187 -14.92 23.71 -0.24
N VAL A 188 -14.63 23.09 -1.38
CA VAL A 188 -15.22 23.33 -2.70
C VAL A 188 -15.63 21.97 -3.28
N PRO A 189 -16.80 21.83 -3.91
CA PRO A 189 -17.12 20.59 -4.63
C PRO A 189 -16.08 20.34 -5.72
N THR A 190 -15.35 19.25 -5.63
CA THR A 190 -14.41 18.85 -6.68
C THR A 190 -15.19 18.19 -7.79
N GLU A 191 -15.11 18.77 -8.99
CA GLU A 191 -15.67 18.18 -10.21
C GLU A 191 -14.62 17.23 -10.80
N PRO A 192 -15.00 15.99 -11.16
CA PRO A 192 -14.10 15.10 -11.88
C PRO A 192 -13.81 15.67 -13.28
N GLU A 193 -12.71 15.25 -13.88
CA GLU A 193 -12.39 15.55 -15.28
C GLU A 193 -13.50 15.03 -16.21
N GLU A 194 -13.75 15.76 -17.30
CA GLU A 194 -14.88 15.50 -18.22
C GLU A 194 -14.88 14.05 -18.76
N GLU A 195 -13.71 13.45 -18.93
CA GLU A 195 -13.55 12.08 -19.41
C GLU A 195 -14.12 11.02 -18.46
N TRP A 196 -14.17 11.31 -17.15
CA TRP A 196 -14.66 10.39 -16.13
C TRP A 196 -16.16 10.48 -15.88
N GLU A 197 -16.84 11.53 -16.34
CA GLU A 197 -18.25 11.77 -16.03
C GLU A 197 -19.16 10.61 -16.42
N GLN A 198 -18.97 10.06 -17.62
CA GLN A 198 -19.80 8.97 -18.14
C GLN A 198 -19.57 7.66 -17.38
N ASP A 199 -18.32 7.38 -17.07
CA ASP A 199 -17.89 6.17 -16.37
C ASP A 199 -18.37 6.19 -14.91
N LEU A 200 -18.17 7.32 -14.22
CA LEU A 200 -18.68 7.54 -12.87
C LEU A 200 -20.21 7.48 -12.80
N ALA A 201 -20.91 7.92 -13.85
CA ALA A 201 -22.37 7.84 -13.91
C ALA A 201 -22.92 6.40 -13.87
N THR A 202 -22.10 5.39 -14.20
CA THR A 202 -22.48 3.97 -14.09
C THR A 202 -22.50 3.46 -12.65
N ILE A 203 -21.91 4.19 -11.70
CA ILE A 203 -21.86 3.82 -10.28
C ILE A 203 -23.20 4.19 -9.63
N GLU A 204 -23.95 3.15 -9.22
CA GLU A 204 -25.31 3.30 -8.71
C GLU A 204 -25.36 4.03 -7.35
N HIS A 205 -24.40 3.76 -6.47
CA HIS A 205 -24.40 4.30 -5.12
C HIS A 205 -23.93 5.76 -5.11
N PRO A 206 -24.81 6.74 -4.81
CA PRO A 206 -24.49 8.15 -5.02
C PRO A 206 -23.30 8.63 -4.19
N ALA A 207 -23.21 8.22 -2.92
CA ALA A 207 -22.10 8.64 -2.07
C ALA A 207 -20.77 8.01 -2.51
N LEU A 208 -20.80 6.78 -3.05
CA LEU A 208 -19.58 6.12 -3.54
C LEU A 208 -19.10 6.82 -4.81
N ARG A 209 -20.01 7.12 -5.74
CA ARG A 209 -19.72 7.90 -6.94
C ARG A 209 -19.11 9.27 -6.59
N THR A 210 -19.70 10.00 -5.65
CA THR A 210 -19.17 11.30 -5.21
C THR A 210 -17.79 11.15 -4.57
N HIS A 211 -17.59 10.11 -3.77
CA HIS A 211 -16.30 9.83 -3.15
C HIS A 211 -15.22 9.51 -4.20
N LEU A 212 -15.53 8.66 -5.19
CA LEU A 212 -14.58 8.29 -6.24
C LEU A 212 -14.30 9.42 -7.24
N ALA A 213 -15.22 10.37 -7.42
CA ALA A 213 -14.98 11.54 -8.25
C ALA A 213 -13.78 12.38 -7.78
N TYR A 214 -13.45 12.35 -6.48
CA TYR A 214 -12.26 13.01 -5.94
C TYR A 214 -10.95 12.41 -6.45
N PHE A 215 -10.95 11.15 -6.87
CA PHE A 215 -9.78 10.45 -7.42
C PHE A 215 -9.72 10.52 -8.96
N CYS A 216 -10.60 11.30 -9.58
CA CYS A 216 -10.75 11.43 -11.03
C CYS A 216 -10.60 12.89 -11.47
N THR A 217 -9.65 13.63 -10.88
CA THR A 217 -9.51 15.09 -11.02
C THR A 217 -8.20 15.45 -11.72
N ASP A 218 -7.89 16.73 -11.87
CA ASP A 218 -6.57 17.23 -12.32
C ASP A 218 -5.51 17.27 -11.19
N GLY A 219 -5.87 16.84 -9.97
CA GLY A 219 -4.99 16.82 -8.81
C GLY A 219 -4.87 18.15 -8.04
N ALA A 220 -5.57 19.22 -8.44
CA ALA A 220 -5.51 20.51 -7.75
C ALA A 220 -6.36 20.52 -6.46
N GLU A 221 -7.57 19.97 -6.53
CA GLU A 221 -8.54 19.89 -5.42
C GLU A 221 -8.89 18.44 -5.06
N GLY A 222 -8.23 17.47 -5.70
CA GLY A 222 -8.39 16.04 -5.53
C GLY A 222 -7.12 15.28 -5.90
N LEU A 223 -7.27 14.00 -6.23
CA LEU A 223 -6.21 13.21 -6.83
C LEU A 223 -6.52 12.95 -8.31
N MET A 224 -5.46 12.90 -9.12
CA MET A 224 -5.54 12.51 -10.53
C MET A 224 -5.14 11.05 -10.69
N PRO A 225 -5.82 10.27 -11.54
CA PRO A 225 -5.35 8.95 -11.93
C PRO A 225 -4.01 9.06 -12.64
N LEU A 226 -3.06 8.19 -12.27
CA LEU A 226 -1.80 8.02 -12.96
C LEU A 226 -1.95 6.94 -14.02
N TYR A 227 -1.60 7.27 -15.26
CA TYR A 227 -1.54 6.28 -16.33
C TYR A 227 -0.31 5.38 -16.15
N GLN A 228 -0.35 4.16 -16.70
CA GLN A 228 0.72 3.15 -16.49
C GLN A 228 2.13 3.65 -16.85
N ASP A 229 2.24 4.58 -17.80
CA ASP A 229 3.52 5.16 -18.22
C ASP A 229 4.02 6.30 -17.29
N GLU A 230 3.21 6.70 -16.31
CA GLU A 230 3.42 7.87 -15.44
C GLU A 230 3.62 7.54 -13.97
N THR A 231 3.22 6.34 -13.52
CA THR A 231 3.48 5.89 -12.14
C THR A 231 4.98 5.79 -11.88
N THR A 232 5.47 6.31 -10.73
CA THR A 232 6.87 6.13 -10.38
C THR A 232 7.09 4.68 -9.91
N THR A 233 7.57 3.83 -10.81
CA THR A 233 7.54 2.38 -10.62
C THR A 233 8.77 1.87 -9.90
N VAL A 234 8.70 1.88 -8.58
CA VAL A 234 9.88 1.55 -7.75
C VAL A 234 10.20 0.04 -7.68
N LEU A 235 9.32 -0.85 -8.17
CA LEU A 235 9.50 -2.31 -8.02
C LEU A 235 9.26 -3.11 -9.33
N GLU A 236 9.21 -2.43 -10.47
CA GLU A 236 9.07 -3.08 -11.79
C GLU A 236 10.27 -3.95 -12.15
N ASP A 237 11.48 -3.49 -11.81
CA ASP A 237 12.72 -4.24 -12.02
C ASP A 237 12.72 -5.57 -11.22
N GLU A 238 11.95 -5.65 -10.14
CA GLU A 238 11.70 -6.85 -9.33
C GLU A 238 10.47 -7.65 -9.79
N GLY A 239 9.90 -7.30 -10.95
CA GLY A 239 8.80 -8.00 -11.60
C GLY A 239 7.41 -7.71 -11.01
N CYS A 240 7.27 -6.64 -10.23
CA CYS A 240 5.94 -6.16 -9.82
C CYS A 240 5.26 -5.41 -10.97
N GLU A 241 3.95 -5.33 -10.92
CA GLU A 241 3.13 -4.69 -11.96
C GLU A 241 2.20 -3.64 -11.32
N PRO A 242 2.30 -2.35 -11.70
CA PRO A 242 1.34 -1.35 -11.26
C PRO A 242 -0.03 -1.65 -11.87
N ILE A 243 -1.08 -1.61 -11.04
CA ILE A 243 -2.46 -1.86 -11.45
C ILE A 243 -3.21 -0.55 -11.64
N ALA A 244 -3.03 0.39 -10.70
CA ALA A 244 -3.58 1.74 -10.75
C ALA A 244 -2.76 2.64 -9.82
N GLY A 245 -2.73 3.93 -10.13
CA GLY A 245 -2.09 4.93 -9.28
C GLY A 245 -2.90 6.22 -9.23
N TRP A 246 -2.66 7.02 -8.20
CA TRP A 246 -3.24 8.35 -8.03
C TRP A 246 -2.22 9.29 -7.39
N GLU A 247 -2.14 10.54 -7.86
CA GLU A 247 -1.31 11.56 -7.21
C GLU A 247 -2.06 12.88 -7.02
N ASP A 248 -1.57 13.73 -6.13
CA ASP A 248 -1.91 15.14 -6.16
C ASP A 248 -1.11 15.86 -7.25
N GLY A 249 -1.60 16.99 -7.75
CA GLY A 249 -0.96 17.78 -8.82
C GLY A 249 0.39 18.42 -8.45
N HIS A 250 0.93 18.07 -7.28
CA HIS A 250 2.19 18.55 -6.74
C HIS A 250 3.15 17.41 -6.34
N GLY A 251 2.77 16.15 -6.55
CA GLY A 251 3.56 14.96 -6.21
C GLY A 251 3.93 14.88 -4.73
N GLN A 252 3.14 15.49 -3.85
CA GLN A 252 3.29 15.38 -2.40
C GLN A 252 2.81 14.03 -1.90
N ILE A 253 1.77 13.49 -2.54
CA ILE A 253 1.17 12.21 -2.21
C ILE A 253 0.95 11.43 -3.50
N GLU A 254 1.45 10.19 -3.54
CA GLU A 254 1.22 9.23 -4.62
C GLU A 254 0.74 7.92 -3.99
N ILE A 255 -0.36 7.37 -4.47
CA ILE A 255 -0.93 6.09 -4.02
C ILE A 255 -0.84 5.13 -5.19
N THR A 256 -0.23 3.95 -4.97
CA THR A 256 -0.06 2.97 -6.05
C THR A 256 -0.55 1.61 -5.58
N VAL A 257 -1.52 1.05 -6.31
CA VAL A 257 -1.93 -0.36 -6.17
C VAL A 257 -1.09 -1.18 -7.12
N MET A 258 -0.39 -2.18 -6.59
CA MET A 258 0.48 -3.06 -7.38
C MET A 258 0.13 -4.52 -7.16
N ARG A 259 0.35 -5.32 -8.21
CA ARG A 259 0.53 -6.76 -8.10
C ARG A 259 1.99 -7.05 -7.80
N LEU A 260 2.24 -7.73 -6.70
CA LEU A 260 3.58 -8.10 -6.28
C LEU A 260 4.07 -9.36 -7.00
N SER A 261 5.36 -9.36 -7.35
CA SER A 261 6.02 -10.58 -7.82
C SER A 261 6.21 -11.59 -6.68
N PRO A 262 6.37 -12.90 -6.97
CA PRO A 262 6.69 -13.88 -5.94
C PRO A 262 7.97 -13.57 -5.16
N LEU A 263 8.90 -12.84 -5.76
CA LEU A 263 10.14 -12.39 -5.12
C LEU A 263 9.84 -11.37 -4.00
N VAL A 264 8.94 -10.43 -4.29
CA VAL A 264 8.64 -9.26 -3.45
C VAL A 264 7.52 -9.53 -2.45
N SER A 265 6.58 -10.43 -2.75
CA SER A 265 5.62 -10.93 -1.76
C SER A 265 6.31 -11.88 -0.77
N GLY A 266 7.29 -12.65 -1.29
CA GLY A 266 7.92 -13.83 -0.70
C GLY A 266 6.94 -14.88 -0.18
N PRO A 267 7.34 -15.76 0.77
CA PRO A 267 6.53 -16.94 1.10
C PRO A 267 5.17 -16.55 1.65
N ALA A 268 4.12 -17.19 1.13
CA ALA A 268 2.76 -17.04 1.65
C ALA A 268 2.79 -17.32 3.16
N GLN A 269 2.36 -16.34 3.96
CA GLN A 269 2.16 -16.55 5.38
C GLN A 269 0.95 -17.47 5.52
N GLY A 270 1.21 -18.75 5.84
CA GLY A 270 0.19 -19.76 6.10
C GLY A 270 -0.32 -19.75 7.52
#